data_AF-A0A7X2MGY7-F1
#
_entry.id   AF-A0A7X2MGY7-F1
#
_cell.length_a   1.000
_cell.length_b   1.000
_cell.length_c   1.000
_cell.angle_alpha   90.00
_cell.angle_beta   90.00
_cell.angle_gamma   90.00
#
_symmetry.space_group_name_H-M   'P 1'
#
loop_
_entity.id
_entity.type
_entity.pdbx_description
1 polymer ?
#
loop_
_entity_poly.entity_id
_entity_poly.type
_entity_poly.pdbx_seq_one_letter_code
_entity_poly.pdbx_strand_id
1 'polypeptide(L)'
;DSKKLQVSGGHFDPTNVDETMKFYQKIAMDKGMPAADAADLANRFGSNTSRVISYADDVEAAPGLTLADTLSLHYSVNEEMTLNLVDFLLRRTNYVLFHKDELMMKKDAFVDEMARIMEWNEEEKAAAAKQLDETIAESSLAYLK
;
A
#
# COMPACT_ATOMS: atom_id res chain seq x y z
N ASP A 1 15.94 -21.25 -18.74
CA ASP A 1 14.76 -20.84 -19.51
C ASP A 1 13.86 -20.03 -18.57
N SER A 2 13.65 -18.74 -18.86
CA SER A 2 12.89 -17.82 -18.01
C SER A 2 11.38 -17.93 -18.18
N LYS A 3 10.88 -18.69 -19.18
CA LYS A 3 9.43 -18.81 -19.47
C LYS A 3 8.60 -19.39 -18.33
N LYS A 4 9.24 -20.06 -17.36
CA LYS A 4 8.60 -20.71 -16.21
C LYS A 4 8.96 -20.04 -14.88
N LEU A 5 9.77 -18.98 -14.90
CA LEU A 5 10.16 -18.31 -13.68
C LEU A 5 9.01 -17.39 -13.24
N GLN A 6 8.35 -17.77 -12.14
CA GLN A 6 7.34 -16.93 -11.51
C GLN A 6 8.02 -15.74 -10.81
N VAL A 7 7.38 -14.58 -10.90
CA VAL A 7 7.85 -13.36 -10.24
C VAL A 7 7.24 -13.23 -8.85
N SER A 8 7.77 -12.32 -8.05
CA SER A 8 7.24 -11.95 -6.73
C SER A 8 5.72 -11.73 -6.79
N GLY A 9 4.98 -12.23 -5.80
CA GLY A 9 3.52 -12.20 -5.81
C GLY A 9 2.86 -13.24 -6.73
N GLY A 10 3.55 -13.76 -7.74
CA GLY A 10 3.02 -14.70 -8.74
C GLY A 10 3.24 -16.20 -8.47
N HIS A 11 3.60 -16.59 -7.25
CA HIS A 11 3.88 -17.99 -6.89
C HIS A 11 2.60 -18.82 -6.66
N PHE A 12 1.79 -18.96 -7.70
CA PHE A 12 0.56 -19.76 -7.71
C PHE A 12 0.21 -20.25 -9.13
N ASP A 13 -0.74 -21.18 -9.26
CA ASP A 13 -1.16 -21.69 -10.56
C ASP A 13 -1.90 -20.61 -11.38
N PRO A 14 -1.38 -20.17 -12.54
CA PRO A 14 -2.03 -19.14 -13.35
C PRO A 14 -3.37 -19.58 -13.95
N THR A 15 -3.71 -20.87 -13.91
CA THR A 15 -5.00 -21.39 -14.35
C THR A 15 -6.06 -21.38 -13.24
N ASN A 16 -5.67 -21.07 -11.99
CA ASN A 16 -6.56 -21.05 -10.83
C ASN A 16 -6.49 -19.74 -10.02
N VAL A 17 -6.52 -18.61 -10.71
CA VAL A 17 -6.36 -17.27 -10.11
C VAL A 17 -7.48 -16.98 -9.11
N ASP A 18 -8.74 -17.21 -9.47
CA ASP A 18 -9.90 -16.81 -8.67
C ASP A 18 -9.95 -17.51 -7.30
N GLU A 19 -9.71 -18.82 -7.26
CA GLU A 19 -9.66 -19.56 -5.99
C GLU A 19 -8.46 -19.14 -5.15
N THR A 20 -7.32 -18.87 -5.80
CA THR A 20 -6.13 -18.38 -5.12
C THR A 20 -6.37 -17.01 -4.48
N MET A 21 -7.02 -16.08 -5.18
CA MET A 21 -7.34 -14.76 -4.61
C MET A 21 -8.34 -14.88 -3.46
N LYS A 22 -9.32 -15.78 -3.54
CA LYS A 22 -10.25 -16.07 -2.43
C LYS A 22 -9.53 -16.64 -1.21
N PHE A 23 -8.51 -17.47 -1.41
CA PHE A 23 -7.68 -17.97 -0.32
C PHE A 23 -6.92 -16.82 0.37
N TYR A 24 -6.25 -15.96 -0.40
CA TYR A 24 -5.50 -14.82 0.16
C TYR A 24 -6.42 -13.78 0.82
N GLN A 25 -7.59 -13.53 0.24
CA GLN A 25 -8.62 -12.68 0.84
C GLN A 25 -9.05 -13.25 2.20
N LYS A 26 -9.32 -14.56 2.27
CA LYS A 26 -9.76 -15.20 3.52
C LYS A 26 -8.74 -15.05 4.64
N ILE A 27 -7.46 -15.33 4.38
CA ILE A 27 -6.44 -15.22 5.42
C ILE A 27 -6.21 -13.76 5.87
N ALA A 28 -6.44 -12.78 4.99
CA ALA A 28 -6.40 -11.36 5.35
C ALA A 28 -7.62 -10.97 6.21
N MET A 29 -8.81 -11.50 5.92
CA MET A 29 -9.99 -11.33 6.77
C MET A 29 -9.80 -11.96 8.16
N ASP A 30 -9.11 -13.09 8.25
CA ASP A 30 -8.79 -13.74 9.52
C ASP A 30 -7.89 -12.87 10.43
N LYS A 31 -7.22 -11.85 9.87
CA LYS A 31 -6.51 -10.80 10.61
C LYS A 31 -7.39 -9.61 11.02
N GLY A 32 -8.70 -9.69 10.80
CA GLY A 32 -9.67 -8.65 11.19
C GLY A 32 -9.95 -7.58 10.15
N MET A 33 -9.45 -7.75 8.91
CA MET A 33 -9.69 -6.79 7.83
C MET A 33 -11.11 -6.91 7.25
N PRO A 34 -11.76 -5.79 6.86
CA PRO A 34 -12.96 -5.83 6.05
C PRO A 34 -12.76 -6.62 4.75
N ALA A 35 -13.82 -7.26 4.26
CA ALA A 35 -13.74 -8.11 3.08
C ALA A 35 -13.28 -7.37 1.81
N ALA A 36 -13.59 -6.07 1.68
CA ALA A 36 -13.14 -5.24 0.57
C ALA A 36 -11.63 -5.00 0.61
N ASP A 37 -11.10 -4.59 1.77
CA ASP A 37 -9.66 -4.35 1.97
C ASP A 37 -8.85 -5.64 1.79
N ALA A 38 -9.35 -6.76 2.32
CA ALA A 38 -8.74 -8.07 2.15
C ALA A 38 -8.72 -8.51 0.67
N ALA A 39 -9.76 -8.18 -0.09
CA ALA A 39 -9.81 -8.47 -1.53
C ALA A 39 -8.84 -7.59 -2.30
N ASP A 40 -8.72 -6.30 -1.98
CA ASP A 40 -7.72 -5.41 -2.58
C ASP A 40 -6.31 -5.96 -2.37
N LEU A 41 -5.95 -6.31 -1.13
CA LEU A 41 -4.64 -6.90 -0.81
C LEU A 41 -4.36 -8.15 -1.62
N ALA A 42 -5.31 -9.09 -1.65
CA ALA A 42 -5.19 -10.34 -2.40
C ALA A 42 -4.89 -10.06 -3.88
N ASN A 43 -5.68 -9.19 -4.51
CA ASN A 43 -5.53 -8.87 -5.94
C ASN A 43 -4.24 -8.08 -6.22
N ARG A 44 -3.83 -7.19 -5.33
CA ARG A 44 -2.66 -6.31 -5.52
C ARG A 44 -1.33 -7.03 -5.28
N PHE A 45 -1.25 -7.85 -4.24
CA PHE A 45 0.00 -8.50 -3.82
C PHE A 45 0.07 -9.99 -4.21
N GLY A 46 -1.04 -10.61 -4.59
CA GLY A 46 -1.11 -12.04 -4.91
C GLY A 46 -0.58 -12.88 -3.74
N SER A 47 0.36 -13.79 -4.03
CA SER A 47 1.01 -14.62 -3.00
C SER A 47 1.77 -13.84 -1.92
N ASN A 48 2.18 -12.60 -2.19
CA ASN A 48 2.80 -11.75 -1.18
C ASN A 48 1.82 -11.23 -0.13
N THR A 49 0.50 -11.41 -0.31
CA THR A 49 -0.50 -11.08 0.71
C THR A 49 -0.16 -11.72 2.05
N SER A 50 0.33 -12.97 2.04
CA SER A 50 0.77 -13.67 3.26
C SER A 50 1.89 -12.93 3.99
N ARG A 51 2.80 -12.28 3.25
CA ARG A 51 3.87 -11.45 3.81
C ARG A 51 3.30 -10.16 4.38
N VAL A 52 2.48 -9.45 3.62
CA VAL A 52 1.83 -8.20 4.06
C VAL A 52 1.09 -8.41 5.38
N ILE A 53 0.24 -9.43 5.48
CA ILE A 53 -0.58 -9.65 6.67
C ILE A 53 0.21 -10.20 7.86
N SER A 54 1.44 -10.68 7.66
CA SER A 54 2.31 -11.10 8.78
C SER A 54 2.74 -9.93 9.66
N TYR A 55 2.78 -8.72 9.12
CA TYR A 55 3.04 -7.51 9.90
C TYR A 55 1.94 -7.22 10.94
N ALA A 56 0.73 -7.79 10.78
CA ALA A 56 -0.36 -7.62 11.73
C ALA A 56 -0.05 -8.15 13.15
N ASP A 57 0.99 -8.97 13.30
CA ASP A 57 1.40 -9.52 14.59
C ASP A 57 2.11 -8.47 15.46
N ASP A 58 2.75 -7.47 14.83
CA ASP A 58 3.54 -6.42 15.49
C ASP A 58 3.03 -4.99 15.22
N VAL A 59 2.13 -4.82 14.25
CA VAL A 59 1.66 -3.51 13.76
C VAL A 59 0.15 -3.42 13.87
N GLU A 60 -0.32 -2.41 14.59
CA GLU A 60 -1.73 -2.02 14.64
C GLU A 60 -2.05 -0.97 13.56
N ALA A 61 -3.34 -0.77 13.28
CA ALA A 61 -3.77 0.27 12.35
C ALA A 61 -3.33 1.66 12.85
N ALA A 62 -2.63 2.40 12.00
CA ALA A 62 -2.20 3.76 12.31
C ALA A 62 -3.42 4.69 12.41
N PRO A 63 -3.37 5.73 13.27
CA PRO A 63 -4.46 6.70 13.38
C PRO A 63 -4.85 7.29 12.02
N GLY A 64 -6.12 7.17 11.64
CA GLY A 64 -6.64 7.67 10.36
C GLY A 64 -6.43 6.74 9.15
N LEU A 65 -5.76 5.59 9.32
CA LEU A 65 -5.60 4.57 8.28
C LEU A 65 -6.37 3.30 8.63
N THR A 66 -6.67 2.50 7.60
CA THR A 66 -7.14 1.12 7.80
C THR A 66 -5.95 0.23 8.16
N LEU A 67 -6.21 -0.94 8.75
CA LEU A 67 -5.15 -1.93 8.98
C LEU A 67 -4.48 -2.32 7.65
N ALA A 68 -5.25 -2.50 6.57
CA ALA A 68 -4.70 -2.85 5.27
C ALA A 68 -3.77 -1.76 4.69
N ASP A 69 -4.11 -0.48 4.85
CA ASP A 69 -3.26 0.64 4.46
C ASP A 69 -1.96 0.65 5.26
N THR A 70 -2.05 0.50 6.58
CA THR A 70 -0.88 0.49 7.46
C THR A 70 0.04 -0.68 7.12
N LEU A 71 -0.47 -1.91 7.06
CA LEU A 71 0.36 -3.07 6.74
C LEU A 71 0.94 -3.00 5.32
N SER A 72 0.18 -2.47 4.35
CA SER A 72 0.70 -2.23 3.00
C SER A 72 1.90 -1.29 3.03
N LEU A 73 1.82 -0.19 3.77
CA LEU A 73 2.92 0.78 3.86
C LEU A 73 4.15 0.15 4.52
N HIS A 74 3.97 -0.57 5.63
CA HIS A 74 5.07 -1.29 6.31
C HIS A 74 5.72 -2.32 5.38
N TYR A 75 4.93 -3.12 4.68
CA TYR A 75 5.43 -4.09 3.71
C TYR A 75 6.19 -3.40 2.58
N SER A 76 5.62 -2.34 2.00
CA SER A 76 6.24 -1.63 0.89
C SER A 76 7.56 -0.94 1.27
N VAL A 77 7.69 -0.42 2.49
CA VAL A 77 8.97 0.13 3.00
C VAL A 77 10.00 -0.99 3.18
N ASN A 78 9.62 -2.07 3.86
CA ASN A 78 10.55 -3.13 4.25
C ASN A 78 10.94 -4.09 3.11
N GLU A 79 10.04 -4.34 2.16
CA GLU A 79 10.21 -5.39 1.14
C GLU A 79 10.14 -4.88 -0.30
N GLU A 80 9.64 -3.66 -0.55
CA GLU A 80 9.50 -3.09 -1.90
C GLU A 80 10.34 -1.83 -2.15
N MET A 81 11.28 -1.53 -1.24
CA MET A 81 12.20 -0.39 -1.34
C MET A 81 11.45 0.94 -1.53
N THR A 82 10.39 1.14 -0.76
CA THR A 82 9.65 2.40 -0.73
C THR A 82 10.40 3.41 0.14
N LEU A 83 10.92 4.48 -0.47
CA LEU A 83 11.76 5.46 0.21
C LEU A 83 11.04 6.79 0.50
N ASN A 84 9.91 7.04 -0.16
CA ASN A 84 9.08 8.23 0.03
C ASN A 84 7.59 7.91 -0.24
N LEU A 85 6.72 8.86 0.12
CA LEU A 85 5.28 8.73 -0.05
C LEU A 85 4.83 8.59 -1.50
N VAL A 86 5.55 9.18 -2.45
CA VAL A 86 5.23 9.07 -3.88
C VAL A 86 5.46 7.65 -4.37
N ASP A 87 6.54 6.99 -3.95
CA ASP A 87 6.79 5.59 -4.29
C ASP A 87 5.63 4.70 -3.85
N PHE A 88 5.10 4.92 -2.65
CA PHE A 88 3.95 4.17 -2.14
C PHE A 88 2.64 4.54 -2.84
N LEU A 89 2.24 5.81 -2.75
CA LEU A 89 0.89 6.29 -3.11
C LEU A 89 0.66 6.37 -4.63
N LEU A 90 1.73 6.48 -5.42
CA LEU A 90 1.66 6.52 -6.88
C LEU A 90 2.11 5.20 -7.54
N ARG A 91 3.11 4.49 -6.99
CA ARG A 91 3.72 3.33 -7.70
C ARG A 91 3.42 1.96 -7.07
N ARG A 92 3.31 1.85 -5.74
CA ARG A 92 2.96 0.57 -5.05
C ARG A 92 1.47 0.43 -4.76
N THR A 93 0.74 1.53 -4.89
CA THR A 93 -0.71 1.62 -4.78
C THR A 93 -1.24 2.44 -5.95
N ASN A 94 -2.57 2.61 -5.98
CA ASN A 94 -3.29 3.34 -7.01
C ASN A 94 -3.91 4.65 -6.49
N TYR A 95 -3.50 5.12 -5.31
CA TYR A 95 -4.15 6.23 -4.61
C TYR A 95 -4.15 7.52 -5.43
N VAL A 96 -2.99 7.93 -5.96
CA VAL A 96 -2.88 9.20 -6.70
C VAL A 96 -3.70 9.18 -8.00
N LEU A 97 -3.71 8.07 -8.72
CA LEU A 97 -4.31 7.99 -10.05
C LEU A 97 -5.79 7.61 -10.06
N PHE A 98 -6.21 6.75 -9.13
CA PHE A 98 -7.54 6.11 -9.18
C PHE A 98 -8.36 6.28 -7.91
N HIS A 99 -7.77 6.69 -6.78
CA HIS A 99 -8.45 6.87 -5.49
C HIS A 99 -8.14 8.22 -4.84
N LYS A 100 -8.09 9.29 -5.66
CA LYS A 100 -7.67 10.62 -5.19
C LYS A 100 -8.54 11.14 -4.04
N ASP A 101 -9.86 11.01 -4.12
CA ASP A 101 -10.75 11.51 -3.07
C ASP A 101 -10.51 10.81 -1.73
N GLU A 102 -10.23 9.51 -1.77
CA GLU A 102 -9.84 8.74 -0.60
C GLU A 102 -8.48 9.15 -0.06
N LEU A 103 -7.49 9.34 -0.95
CA LEU A 103 -6.18 9.84 -0.60
C LEU A 103 -6.28 11.19 0.13
N MET A 104 -7.10 12.12 -0.35
CA MET A 104 -7.25 13.43 0.29
C MET A 104 -7.76 13.32 1.74
N MET A 105 -8.55 12.30 2.08
CA MET A 105 -9.02 12.05 3.44
C MET A 105 -7.96 11.41 4.35
N LYS A 106 -7.01 10.68 3.76
CA LYS A 106 -5.98 9.90 4.49
C LYS A 106 -4.57 10.49 4.40
N LYS A 107 -4.35 11.54 3.59
CA LYS A 107 -3.03 12.07 3.22
C LYS A 107 -2.14 12.30 4.43
N ASP A 108 -2.65 13.05 5.41
CA ASP A 108 -1.88 13.43 6.60
C ASP A 108 -1.56 12.20 7.46
N ALA A 109 -2.47 11.24 7.55
CA ALA A 109 -2.25 9.97 8.24
C ALA A 109 -1.16 9.12 7.57
N PHE A 110 -1.09 9.11 6.23
CA PHE A 110 0.03 8.46 5.53
C PHE A 110 1.37 9.16 5.77
N VAL A 111 1.38 10.50 5.77
CA VAL A 111 2.58 11.30 6.09
C VAL A 111 3.07 10.97 7.50
N ASP A 112 2.15 10.99 8.47
CA ASP A 112 2.45 10.71 9.87
C ASP A 112 3.00 9.30 10.07
N GLU A 113 2.35 8.30 9.46
CA GLU A 113 2.78 6.92 9.60
C GLU A 113 4.12 6.65 8.90
N MET A 114 4.35 7.22 7.71
CA MET A 114 5.65 7.07 7.05
C MET A 114 6.77 7.79 7.81
N ALA A 115 6.49 8.97 8.39
CA ALA A 115 7.44 9.67 9.25
C ALA A 115 7.80 8.83 10.48
N ARG A 116 6.83 8.12 11.07
CA ARG A 116 7.07 7.21 12.19
C ARG A 116 7.95 6.02 11.79
N ILE A 117 7.67 5.38 10.65
CA ILE A 117 8.43 4.22 10.16
C ILE A 117 9.88 4.61 9.84
N MET A 118 10.07 5.78 9.23
CA MET A 118 11.36 6.25 8.73
C MET A 118 12.13 7.10 9.75
N GLU A 119 11.58 7.31 10.95
CA GLU A 119 12.13 8.15 12.01
C GLU A 119 12.44 9.59 11.56
N TRP A 120 11.57 10.18 10.74
CA TRP A 120 11.77 11.52 10.20
C TRP A 120 11.65 12.60 11.28
N ASN A 121 12.48 13.63 11.14
CA ASN A 121 12.28 14.88 11.87
C ASN A 121 11.20 15.76 11.19
N GLU A 122 10.85 16.88 11.84
CA GLU A 122 9.80 17.79 11.35
C GLU A 122 10.11 18.40 9.98
N GLU A 123 11.39 18.68 9.67
CA GLU A 123 11.79 19.22 8.37
C GLU A 123 11.61 18.19 7.25
N GLU A 124 12.03 16.95 7.50
CA GLU A 124 11.88 15.82 6.57
C GLU A 124 10.41 15.50 6.32
N LYS A 125 9.61 15.46 7.39
CA LYS A 125 8.16 15.26 7.31
C LYS A 125 7.47 16.36 6.52
N ALA A 126 7.81 17.63 6.78
CA ALA A 126 7.26 18.76 6.02
C ALA A 126 7.66 18.72 4.54
N ALA A 127 8.91 18.34 4.25
CA ALA A 127 9.38 18.17 2.88
C ALA A 127 8.65 17.03 2.15
N ALA A 128 8.42 15.88 2.80
CA ALA A 128 7.68 14.76 2.26
C ALA A 128 6.21 15.12 1.98
N ALA A 129 5.54 15.82 2.91
CA ALA A 129 4.17 16.30 2.72
C ALA A 129 4.07 17.24 1.51
N LYS A 130 5.01 18.20 1.41
CA LYS A 130 5.07 19.12 0.28
C LYS A 130 5.29 18.40 -1.05
N GLN A 131 6.20 17.44 -1.11
CA GLN A 131 6.46 16.65 -2.31
C GLN A 131 5.20 15.88 -2.77
N LEU A 132 4.46 15.31 -1.83
CA LEU A 132 3.21 14.62 -2.12
C LEU A 132 2.15 15.58 -2.68
N ASP A 133 2.00 16.77 -2.07
CA ASP A 133 1.06 17.79 -2.56
C ASP A 133 1.40 18.27 -3.97
N GLU A 134 2.67 18.51 -4.27
CA GLU A 134 3.14 18.88 -5.62
C GLU A 134 2.79 17.78 -6.63
N THR A 135 3.01 16.51 -6.27
CA THR A 135 2.68 15.35 -7.12
C THR A 135 1.18 15.24 -7.39
N ILE A 136 0.33 15.43 -6.37
CA ILE A 136 -1.13 15.40 -6.51
C ILE A 136 -1.61 16.58 -7.38
N ALA A 137 -1.03 17.76 -7.21
CA ALA A 137 -1.36 18.95 -7.99
C ALA A 137 -1.00 18.76 -9.47
N GLU A 138 0.19 18.23 -9.75
CA GLU A 138 0.64 17.90 -11.11
C GLU A 138 -0.28 16.87 -11.76
N SER A 139 -0.53 15.74 -11.07
CA SER A 139 -1.39 14.66 -11.57
C SER A 139 -2.81 15.15 -11.91
N SER A 140 -3.32 16.13 -11.16
CA SER A 140 -4.64 16.71 -11.40
C SER A 140 -4.67 17.94 -12.31
N LEU A 141 -3.54 18.28 -12.92
CA LEU A 141 -3.35 19.43 -13.82
C LEU A 141 -3.88 20.72 -13.18
N ALA A 142 -3.65 20.91 -11.88
CA ALA A 142 -4.21 22.03 -11.12
C ALA A 142 -3.78 23.40 -11.68
N TYR A 143 -2.61 23.46 -12.31
CA TYR A 143 -2.09 24.66 -12.98
C TYR A 143 -2.83 25.06 -14.26
N LEU A 144 -3.72 24.19 -14.79
CA LEU A 144 -4.57 24.47 -15.95
C LEU A 144 -6.01 24.88 -15.57
N LYS A 145 -6.35 24.88 -14.27
CA LYS A 145 -7.67 25.26 -13.77
C LYS A 145 -7.68 26.71 -13.34
#